data_AF-A0A2G4FUQ2-F1
#
_entry.id   AF-A0A2G4FUQ2-F1
#
_cell.length_a   1.000
_cell.length_b   1.000
_cell.length_c   1.000
_cell.angle_alpha   90.00
_cell.angle_beta   90.00
_cell.angle_gamma   90.00
#
_symmetry.space_group_name_H-M   'P 1'
#
loop_
_entity.id
_entity.type
_entity.pdbx_description
1 polymer ?
#
loop_
_entity_poly.entity_id
_entity_poly.type
_entity_poly.pdbx_seq_one_letter_code
_entity_poly.pdbx_strand_id
1 'polypeptide(L)'
;MATVLAPSLSPSPPEASNVVRLTVIVAVVVLALGLLALVRAQRINQASIERDGLSRFRDALRGRYTELLLSQVYAYLAERRGAVGPHDLVSPTDNLERAYALIDLDLEDAVLVIANRAGVRLPSARELDELKEQVRSVDDLLRYLEPFFRPEGVKG
;
A
#
# COMPACT_ATOMS: atom_id res chain seq x y z
N MET A 1 11.13 -86.06 2.50
CA MET A 1 11.63 -84.79 1.97
C MET A 1 10.45 -83.84 1.86
N ALA A 2 10.44 -82.75 2.63
CA ALA A 2 9.32 -81.82 2.70
C ALA A 2 9.59 -80.61 1.78
N THR A 3 8.70 -80.41 0.81
CA THR A 3 8.68 -79.26 -0.10
C THR A 3 8.21 -78.02 0.66
N VAL A 4 9.04 -76.97 0.71
CA VAL A 4 8.69 -75.67 1.28
C VAL A 4 7.91 -74.86 0.23
N LEU A 5 6.65 -74.55 0.52
CA LEU A 5 5.81 -73.62 -0.24
C LEU A 5 6.26 -72.18 0.04
N ALA A 6 6.61 -71.44 -1.02
CA ALA A 6 6.83 -70.00 -0.94
C ALA A 6 5.49 -69.25 -0.81
N PRO A 7 5.41 -68.18 0.00
CA PRO A 7 4.19 -67.36 0.07
C PRO A 7 4.07 -66.51 -1.20
N SER A 8 2.92 -66.61 -1.85
CA SER A 8 2.50 -65.75 -2.95
C SER A 8 2.26 -64.33 -2.44
N LEU A 9 3.11 -63.40 -2.85
CA LEU A 9 2.85 -61.96 -2.74
C LEU A 9 1.67 -61.61 -3.66
N SER A 10 0.49 -61.39 -3.07
CA SER A 10 -0.65 -60.81 -3.79
C SER A 10 -0.30 -59.39 -4.24
N PRO A 11 -0.36 -59.05 -5.54
CA PRO A 11 -0.22 -57.67 -5.98
C PRO A 11 -1.48 -56.88 -5.59
N SER A 12 -1.30 -55.75 -4.90
CA SER A 12 -2.37 -54.83 -4.57
C SER A 12 -3.13 -54.39 -5.84
N PRO A 13 -4.47 -54.30 -5.84
CA PRO A 13 -5.23 -53.99 -7.05
C PRO A 13 -4.96 -52.56 -7.53
N PRO A 14 -4.82 -52.34 -8.86
CA PRO A 14 -4.49 -51.04 -9.46
C PRO A 14 -5.54 -49.95 -9.18
N GLU A 15 -6.78 -50.33 -8.84
CA GLU A 15 -7.86 -49.40 -8.48
C GLU A 15 -7.54 -48.55 -7.26
N ALA A 16 -6.92 -49.13 -6.22
CA ALA A 16 -6.59 -48.39 -5.00
C ALA A 16 -5.55 -47.27 -5.29
N SER A 17 -4.59 -47.54 -6.18
CA SER A 17 -3.59 -46.57 -6.62
C SER A 17 -4.22 -45.42 -7.42
N ASN A 18 -5.18 -45.71 -8.29
CA ASN A 18 -5.88 -44.71 -9.09
C ASN A 18 -6.79 -43.81 -8.24
N VAL A 19 -7.49 -44.38 -7.25
CA VAL A 19 -8.32 -43.60 -6.31
C VAL A 19 -7.46 -42.68 -5.44
N VAL A 20 -6.32 -43.17 -4.94
CA VAL A 20 -5.37 -42.34 -4.18
C VAL A 20 -4.81 -41.21 -5.05
N ARG A 21 -4.39 -41.51 -6.28
CA ARG A 21 -3.89 -40.48 -7.23
C ARG A 21 -4.95 -39.44 -7.54
N LEU A 22 -6.19 -39.85 -7.83
CA LEU A 22 -7.30 -38.93 -8.08
C LEU A 22 -7.55 -38.03 -6.87
N THR A 23 -7.56 -38.61 -5.66
CA THR A 23 -7.79 -37.86 -4.42
C THR A 23 -6.69 -36.81 -4.18
N VAL A 24 -5.43 -37.15 -4.42
CA VAL A 24 -4.31 -36.21 -4.33
C VAL A 24 -4.43 -35.09 -5.36
N ILE A 25 -4.78 -35.41 -6.61
CA ILE A 25 -4.98 -34.40 -7.66
C ILE A 25 -6.10 -33.42 -7.26
N VAL A 26 -7.24 -33.95 -6.80
CA VAL A 26 -8.36 -33.13 -6.33
C VAL A 26 -7.94 -32.24 -5.15
N ALA A 27 -7.23 -32.79 -4.17
CA ALA A 27 -6.74 -32.01 -3.03
C ALA A 27 -5.80 -30.87 -3.46
N VAL A 28 -4.86 -31.13 -4.37
CA VAL A 28 -3.94 -30.12 -4.90
C VAL A 28 -4.70 -29.04 -5.67
N VAL A 29 -5.66 -29.41 -6.51
CA VAL A 29 -6.47 -28.45 -7.27
C VAL A 29 -7.30 -27.57 -6.34
N VAL A 30 -7.95 -28.15 -5.33
CA VAL A 30 -8.71 -27.39 -4.32
C VAL A 30 -7.79 -26.42 -3.56
N LEU A 31 -6.60 -26.87 -3.16
CA LEU A 31 -5.62 -26.03 -2.47
C LEU A 31 -5.16 -24.87 -3.36
N ALA A 32 -4.84 -25.15 -4.63
CA ALA A 32 -4.41 -24.14 -5.59
C ALA A 32 -5.51 -23.09 -5.86
N LEU A 33 -6.75 -23.53 -6.01
CA LEU A 33 -7.91 -22.62 -6.15
C LEU A 33 -8.12 -21.79 -4.89
N GLY A 34 -7.97 -22.38 -3.70
CA GLY A 34 -8.04 -21.67 -2.42
C GLY A 34 -6.97 -20.58 -2.30
N LEU A 35 -5.72 -20.89 -2.65
CA LEU A 35 -4.63 -19.93 -2.65
C LEU A 35 -4.86 -18.80 -3.67
N LEU A 36 -5.33 -19.13 -4.88
CA LEU A 36 -5.65 -18.13 -5.90
C LEU A 36 -6.78 -17.20 -5.45
N ALA A 37 -7.84 -17.76 -4.86
CA ALA A 37 -8.95 -17.00 -4.30
C ALA A 37 -8.48 -16.07 -3.17
N LEU A 38 -7.61 -16.56 -2.28
CA LEU A 38 -7.04 -15.77 -1.19
C LEU A 38 -6.21 -14.58 -1.72
N VAL A 39 -5.32 -14.81 -2.70
CA VAL A 39 -4.52 -13.75 -3.32
C VAL A 39 -5.41 -12.69 -3.98
N ARG A 40 -6.47 -13.12 -4.69
CA ARG A 40 -7.42 -12.18 -5.28
C ARG A 40 -8.19 -11.40 -4.24
N ALA A 41 -8.66 -12.05 -3.18
CA ALA A 41 -9.36 -11.40 -2.08
C ALA A 41 -8.47 -10.35 -1.39
N GLN A 42 -7.19 -10.66 -1.14
CA GLN A 42 -6.23 -9.72 -0.59
C GLN A 42 -6.04 -8.48 -1.46
N ARG A 43 -5.89 -8.65 -2.79
CA ARG A 43 -5.75 -7.53 -3.73
C ARG A 43 -6.99 -6.64 -3.80
N ILE A 44 -8.17 -7.24 -3.85
CA ILE A 44 -9.44 -6.48 -3.90
C ILE A 44 -9.64 -5.70 -2.60
N ASN A 45 -9.33 -6.32 -1.45
CA ASN A 45 -9.42 -5.66 -0.15
C ASN A 45 -8.45 -4.48 -0.04
N GLN A 46 -7.21 -4.63 -0.55
CA GLN A 46 -6.24 -3.53 -0.62
C GLN A 46 -6.76 -2.34 -1.45
N ALA A 47 -7.29 -2.60 -2.65
CA ALA A 47 -7.78 -1.54 -3.54
C ALA A 47 -9.03 -0.81 -3.02
N SER A 48 -9.91 -1.52 -2.29
CA SER A 48 -11.08 -0.89 -1.66
C SER A 48 -10.66 0.05 -0.53
N ILE A 49 -9.67 -0.36 0.27
CA ILE A 49 -9.34 0.35 1.49
C ILE A 49 -8.39 1.53 1.26
N GLU A 50 -7.54 1.48 0.23
CA GLU A 50 -6.77 2.64 -0.22
C GLU A 50 -7.68 3.79 -0.69
N ARG A 51 -8.79 3.45 -1.36
CA ARG A 51 -9.85 4.41 -1.71
C ARG A 51 -10.55 4.97 -0.46
N ASP A 52 -10.80 4.15 0.55
CA ASP A 52 -11.46 4.58 1.79
C ASP A 52 -10.57 5.48 2.66
N GLY A 53 -9.26 5.30 2.62
CA GLY A 53 -8.29 6.14 3.35
C GLY A 53 -8.16 7.53 2.73
N LEU A 54 -7.95 7.60 1.41
CA LEU A 54 -7.90 8.88 0.70
C LEU A 54 -9.23 9.63 0.76
N SER A 55 -10.37 8.93 0.66
CA SER A 55 -11.70 9.57 0.80
C SER A 55 -11.86 10.21 2.18
N ARG A 56 -11.50 9.50 3.25
CA ARG A 56 -11.57 10.05 4.62
C ARG A 56 -10.61 11.23 4.83
N PHE A 57 -9.42 11.17 4.24
CA PHE A 57 -8.47 12.28 4.27
C PHE A 57 -9.02 13.52 3.57
N ARG A 58 -9.63 13.34 2.39
CA ARG A 58 -10.32 14.41 1.65
C ARG A 58 -11.50 14.98 2.44
N ASP A 59 -12.30 14.13 3.06
CA ASP A 59 -13.44 14.54 3.88
C ASP A 59 -13.00 15.37 5.10
N ALA A 60 -11.86 15.04 5.73
CA ALA A 60 -11.28 15.81 6.83
C ALA A 60 -10.76 17.20 6.38
N LEU A 61 -10.45 17.36 5.10
CA LEU A 61 -9.88 18.57 4.50
C LEU A 61 -10.88 19.27 3.55
N ARG A 62 -12.16 18.92 3.63
CA ARG A 62 -13.21 19.22 2.64
C ARG A 62 -13.12 20.63 2.08
N GLY A 63 -12.64 20.74 0.83
CA GLY A 63 -12.57 21.98 0.06
C GLY A 63 -11.44 22.95 0.43
N ARG A 64 -10.55 22.61 1.37
CA ARG A 64 -9.44 23.48 1.79
C ARG A 64 -8.26 23.47 0.82
N TYR A 65 -8.01 22.33 0.18
CA TYR A 65 -6.85 22.10 -0.68
C TYR A 65 -7.28 21.49 -2.01
N THR A 66 -6.43 21.61 -3.03
CA THR A 66 -6.70 21.00 -4.34
C THR A 66 -6.63 19.48 -4.26
N GLU A 67 -7.44 18.80 -5.06
CA GLU A 67 -7.48 17.32 -5.09
C GLU A 67 -6.12 16.71 -5.46
N LEU A 68 -5.39 17.37 -6.35
CA LEU A 68 -4.04 16.95 -6.72
C LEU A 68 -3.10 16.99 -5.50
N LEU A 69 -3.10 18.09 -4.73
CA LEU A 69 -2.29 18.21 -3.53
C LEU A 69 -2.63 17.12 -2.50
N LEU A 70 -3.92 16.95 -2.21
CA LEU A 70 -4.39 15.95 -1.26
C LEU A 70 -3.97 14.53 -1.65
N SER A 71 -4.14 14.17 -2.92
CA SER A 71 -3.78 12.85 -3.43
C SER A 71 -2.28 12.57 -3.36
N GLN A 72 -1.43 13.54 -3.69
CA GLN A 72 0.02 13.37 -3.73
C GLN A 72 0.63 13.29 -2.33
N VAL A 73 0.17 14.15 -1.41
CA VAL A 73 0.61 14.10 0.00
C VAL A 73 0.17 12.80 0.66
N TYR A 74 -1.09 12.39 0.46
CA TYR A 74 -1.59 11.13 1.00
C TYR A 74 -0.77 9.94 0.48
N ALA A 75 -0.55 9.86 -0.84
CA ALA A 75 0.21 8.76 -1.45
C ALA A 75 1.63 8.67 -0.89
N TYR A 76 2.34 9.80 -0.78
CA TYR A 76 3.69 9.82 -0.23
C TYR A 76 3.72 9.36 1.23
N LEU A 77 2.81 9.86 2.08
CA LEU A 77 2.79 9.53 3.50
C LEU A 77 2.38 8.07 3.76
N ALA A 78 1.46 7.53 2.96
CA ALA A 78 1.07 6.13 3.00
C ALA A 78 2.25 5.21 2.60
N GLU A 79 2.98 5.56 1.53
CA GLU A 79 4.18 4.83 1.11
C GLU A 79 5.29 4.87 2.19
N ARG A 80 5.53 6.04 2.79
CA ARG A 80 6.62 6.25 3.78
C ARG A 80 6.46 5.37 5.02
N ARG A 81 5.24 5.05 5.46
CA ARG A 81 5.01 4.10 6.58
C ARG A 81 5.28 2.64 6.21
N GLY A 82 5.68 2.34 4.98
CA GLY A 82 5.92 0.98 4.50
C GLY A 82 4.64 0.24 4.13
N ALA A 83 3.52 0.95 3.92
CA ALA A 83 2.23 0.34 3.67
C ALA A 83 1.97 0.17 2.18
N VAL A 84 2.28 -1.03 1.67
CA VAL A 84 1.44 -1.64 0.62
C VAL A 84 0.33 -2.41 1.35
N GLY A 85 -0.65 -1.72 1.94
CA GLY A 85 -1.71 -2.38 2.72
C GLY A 85 -2.64 -1.48 3.54
N PRO A 86 -3.78 -2.03 4.03
CA PRO A 86 -5.05 -1.33 4.03
C PRO A 86 -5.45 -0.64 5.36
N HIS A 87 -4.53 -0.06 6.14
CA HIS A 87 -4.91 0.46 7.47
C HIS A 87 -4.41 1.86 7.81
N ASP A 88 -3.65 2.51 6.94
CA ASP A 88 -3.14 3.84 7.28
C ASP A 88 -4.16 4.95 6.99
N LEU A 89 -4.74 5.42 8.10
CA LEU A 89 -5.43 6.69 8.20
C LEU A 89 -4.38 7.78 8.35
N VAL A 90 -4.04 8.45 7.25
CA VAL A 90 -3.33 9.74 7.33
C VAL A 90 -4.30 10.76 7.92
N SER A 91 -3.95 11.34 9.07
CA SER A 91 -4.72 12.44 9.65
C SER A 91 -4.03 13.79 9.38
N PRO A 92 -4.77 14.86 9.05
CA PRO A 92 -4.20 16.21 8.94
C PRO A 92 -3.50 16.66 10.24
N THR A 93 -3.90 16.12 11.39
CA THR A 93 -3.33 16.45 12.70
C THR A 93 -2.11 15.61 13.06
N ASP A 94 -1.72 14.64 12.21
CA ASP A 94 -0.58 13.79 12.50
C ASP A 94 0.70 14.62 12.55
N ASN A 95 1.51 14.38 13.57
CA ASN A 95 2.83 14.98 13.68
C ASN A 95 3.82 14.24 12.76
N LEU A 96 4.49 14.98 11.88
CA LEU A 96 5.31 14.41 10.80
C LEU A 96 6.53 13.64 11.31
N GLU A 97 7.18 14.16 12.34
CA GLU A 97 8.31 13.51 12.99
C GLU A 97 7.88 12.19 13.65
N ARG A 98 6.84 12.24 14.49
CA ARG A 98 6.41 11.07 15.26
C ARG A 98 5.73 10.00 14.43
N ALA A 99 4.91 10.39 13.46
CA ALA A 99 4.08 9.46 12.69
C ALA A 99 4.75 8.96 11.40
N TYR A 100 5.71 9.71 10.86
CA TYR A 100 6.32 9.40 9.56
C TYR A 100 7.85 9.47 9.55
N ALA A 101 8.48 9.79 10.69
CA ALA A 101 9.93 10.02 10.78
C ALA A 101 10.41 11.03 9.71
N LEU A 102 9.63 12.11 9.53
CA LEU A 102 9.98 13.22 8.66
C LEU A 102 10.41 14.40 9.52
N ILE A 103 11.73 14.59 9.61
CA ILE A 103 12.37 15.70 10.31
C ILE A 103 13.53 16.22 9.45
N ASP A 104 13.81 17.51 9.55
CA ASP A 104 14.93 18.16 8.89
C ASP A 104 15.06 17.79 7.40
N LEU A 105 16.14 17.08 7.04
CA LEU A 105 16.45 16.71 5.66
C LEU A 105 15.42 15.74 5.06
N ASP A 106 14.85 14.84 5.86
CA ASP A 106 13.80 13.93 5.39
C ASP A 106 12.54 14.70 4.98
N LEU A 107 12.25 15.80 5.69
CA LEU A 107 11.09 16.63 5.39
C LEU A 107 11.31 17.46 4.11
N GLU A 108 12.53 17.95 3.88
CA GLU A 108 12.92 18.62 2.63
C GLU A 108 12.81 17.66 1.44
N ASP A 109 13.34 16.45 1.57
CA ASP A 109 13.26 15.42 0.53
C ASP A 109 11.80 15.04 0.24
N ALA A 110 10.97 14.89 1.28
CA ALA A 110 9.54 14.63 1.11
C ALA A 110 8.85 15.69 0.26
N VAL A 111 9.09 16.96 0.55
CA VAL A 111 8.54 18.09 -0.20
C VAL A 111 8.98 18.07 -1.66
N LEU A 112 10.27 17.81 -1.92
CA LEU A 112 10.81 17.72 -3.27
C LEU A 112 10.21 16.56 -4.05
N VAL A 113 10.08 15.38 -3.43
CA VAL A 113 9.48 14.20 -4.04
C VAL A 113 8.01 14.44 -4.36
N ILE A 114 7.24 15.01 -3.44
CA ILE A 114 5.82 15.32 -3.62
C ILE A 114 5.63 16.32 -4.77
N ALA A 115 6.40 17.41 -4.78
CA ALA A 115 6.33 18.42 -5.83
C ALA A 115 6.71 17.85 -7.21
N ASN A 116 7.77 17.05 -7.27
CA ASN A 116 8.22 16.40 -8.50
C ASN A 116 7.17 15.42 -9.05
N ARG A 117 6.57 14.59 -8.19
CA ARG A 117 5.50 13.65 -8.59
C ARG A 117 4.26 14.36 -9.10
N ALA A 118 3.94 15.52 -8.55
CA ALA A 118 2.82 16.35 -8.97
C ALA A 118 3.10 17.14 -10.26
N GLY A 119 4.35 17.18 -10.73
CA GLY A 119 4.75 17.97 -11.90
C GLY A 119 4.66 19.48 -11.68
N VAL A 120 4.77 19.94 -10.43
CA VAL A 120 4.70 21.37 -10.06
C VAL A 120 6.10 21.98 -9.92
N ARG A 121 6.18 23.31 -9.74
CA ARG A 121 7.46 24.00 -9.45
C ARG A 121 8.08 23.42 -8.19
N LEU A 122 9.35 23.03 -8.27
CA LEU A 122 10.13 22.64 -7.09
C LEU A 122 10.42 23.86 -6.20
N PRO A 123 10.27 23.73 -4.87
CA PRO A 123 10.73 24.75 -3.94
C PRO A 123 12.23 25.00 -4.11
N SER A 124 12.62 26.26 -3.98
CA SER A 124 14.02 26.69 -3.96
C SER A 124 14.68 26.35 -2.62
N ALA A 125 16.00 26.33 -2.58
CA ALA A 125 16.75 26.05 -1.34
C ALA A 125 16.35 26.97 -0.17
N ARG A 126 16.11 28.26 -0.46
CA ARG A 126 15.65 29.23 0.54
C ARG A 126 14.26 28.90 1.09
N GLU A 127 13.34 28.45 0.23
CA GLU A 127 12.00 28.04 0.66
C GLU A 127 12.07 26.78 1.52
N LEU A 128 12.98 25.85 1.19
CA LEU A 128 13.22 24.63 1.98
C LEU A 128 13.85 24.91 3.35
N ASP A 129 14.71 25.93 3.49
CA ASP A 129 15.26 26.30 4.80
C ASP A 129 14.17 26.72 5.79
N GLU A 130 13.12 27.39 5.31
CA GLU A 130 11.98 27.87 6.13
C GLU A 130 11.06 26.72 6.60
N LEU A 131 11.14 25.55 5.95
CA LEU A 131 10.33 24.37 6.23
C LEU A 131 10.49 23.87 7.67
N LYS A 132 11.73 23.85 8.17
CA LYS A 132 12.09 23.26 9.47
C LYS A 132 11.50 24.02 10.65
N GLU A 133 11.16 25.29 10.47
CA GLU A 133 10.59 26.11 11.52
C GLU A 133 9.05 26.06 11.52
N GLN A 134 8.45 25.84 10.35
CA GLN A 134 7.01 26.04 10.15
C GLN A 134 6.21 24.74 10.05
N VAL A 135 6.85 23.62 9.69
CA VAL A 135 6.15 22.38 9.37
C VAL A 135 6.34 21.35 10.48
N ARG A 136 5.23 20.99 11.14
CA ARG A 136 5.19 19.99 12.24
C ARG A 136 4.09 18.95 12.03
N SER A 137 2.98 19.35 11.42
CA SER A 137 1.84 18.47 11.13
C SER A 137 1.59 18.28 9.64
N VAL A 138 0.80 17.27 9.28
CA VAL A 138 0.35 17.04 7.90
C VAL A 138 -0.41 18.25 7.34
N ASP A 139 -1.23 18.93 8.14
CA ASP A 139 -1.92 20.17 7.74
C ASP A 139 -0.92 21.31 7.45
N ASP A 140 0.16 21.42 8.23
CA ASP A 140 1.21 22.41 7.95
C ASP A 140 1.96 22.09 6.66
N LEU A 141 2.23 20.81 6.38
CA LEU A 141 2.82 20.37 5.12
C LEU A 141 1.93 20.70 3.93
N LEU A 142 0.62 20.44 4.05
CA LEU A 142 -0.37 20.81 3.03
C LEU A 142 -0.39 22.32 2.79
N ARG A 143 -0.42 23.12 3.88
CA ARG A 143 -0.41 24.58 3.80
C ARG A 143 0.87 25.10 3.15
N TYR A 144 2.02 24.51 3.48
CA TYR A 144 3.30 24.87 2.89
C TYR A 144 3.35 24.54 1.39
N LEU A 145 2.83 23.38 0.98
CA LEU A 145 2.84 22.94 -0.42
C LEU A 145 1.77 23.64 -1.28
N GLU A 146 0.71 24.16 -0.69
CA GLU A 146 -0.42 24.76 -1.40
C GLU A 146 -0.03 25.77 -2.50
N PRO A 147 0.87 26.74 -2.28
CA PRO A 147 1.23 27.73 -3.28
C PRO A 147 1.82 27.12 -4.55
N PHE A 148 2.54 26.00 -4.45
CA PHE A 148 3.15 25.31 -5.59
C PHE A 148 2.12 24.55 -6.43
N PHE A 149 0.99 24.18 -5.82
CA PHE A 149 -0.09 23.41 -6.45
C PHE A 149 -1.22 24.30 -6.98
N ARG A 150 -1.13 25.63 -6.80
CA ARG A 150 -2.06 26.56 -7.44
C ARG A 150 -1.61 26.80 -8.88
N PRO A 151 -2.49 26.67 -9.87
CA PRO A 151 -2.17 27.08 -11.23
C PRO A 151 -1.89 28.59 -11.21
N GLU A 152 -0.72 29.02 -11.68
CA GLU A 152 -0.44 30.43 -11.95
C GLU A 152 -1.44 30.92 -13.02
N GLY A 153 -2.61 31.42 -12.61
CA GLY A 153 -3.64 31.74 -13.60
C GLY A 153 -5.06 31.99 -13.09
N VAL A 154 -5.26 32.72 -11.98
CA VAL A 154 -6.44 33.58 -11.84
C VAL A 154 -5.99 34.91 -11.24
N LYS A 155 -5.46 35.78 -12.09
CA LYS A 155 -5.58 37.22 -11.85
C LYS A 155 -7.05 37.55 -12.13
N GLY A 156 -7.82 37.74 -11.05
CA GLY A 156 -9.08 38.49 -11.12
C GLY A 156 -8.78 39.98 -11.21
#